data_AF-A0AA91TGX1-F1
#
_entry.id   AF-A0AA91TGX1-F1
#
_cell.length_a   1.000
_cell.length_b   1.000
_cell.length_c   1.000
_cell.angle_alpha   90.00
_cell.angle_beta   90.00
_cell.angle_gamma   90.00
#
_symmetry.space_group_name_H-M   'P 1'
#
loop_
_entity.id
_entity.type
_entity.pdbx_description
1 polymer ?
#
loop_
_entity_poly.entity_id
_entity_poly.type
_entity_poly.pdbx_seq_one_letter_code
_entity_poly.pdbx_strand_id
1 'polypeptide(L)'
;MKKLKFHIVGLTHNDVKGREVEYAREAEGRTICLVPDDANPFDMLAVKAYDKQLFIGYVSALEGEDVRALIIARKGRNLRTRCLGSNSKEGADEKSGLQLIVEARVDVSEQEIELARREIYDDRIYDGWHYSGPILPIDKLTRFSDCTMMLEGVINDIISIQEQLSRDSDSSRDSDSSHDSDSSRDSDSAEADKNPLDADSRSALEAELRDNLEEARERLSSFMEIQRSDYSREMTQTRNRILNNLDLIDDEEIHRMGEQLYTEMGFITSSAYRERAAQSFFVDAPIALKQKQTGAYDYKNQLDAIEKQLYAFPYSLYPTFKADPVDFLRQVFYKRVPRKMMLQLLSGIVLMIMNGRVSDVKQWGKHGNEEALLAMKLVGKRLSGSERKKKLWVLVDEAILKMASWHKPSTGNLLIKNQSDWYPVFRMLNDWGIYNSDSQTAFCDYLEKQYEELDKGSDELAPCCKRKDLTQAAAPMFERHDALEWGRLHPKKWNVRSDKFNHYCDIVDAFKKLMQEQALLEHLILEDLLPSKKDEEDDDDFEEEEY
;
A
#
# COMPACT_ATOMS: atom_id res chain seq x y z
N MET A 1 -42.12 -0.46 -1.75
CA MET A 1 -41.51 0.79 -1.23
C MET A 1 -40.16 0.43 -0.63
N LYS A 2 -39.06 0.98 -1.17
CA LYS A 2 -37.71 0.71 -0.66
C LYS A 2 -37.52 1.37 0.72
N LYS A 3 -36.75 0.70 1.58
CA LYS A 3 -36.40 1.13 2.93
C LYS A 3 -34.89 1.14 3.04
N LEU A 4 -34.32 2.19 3.62
CA LEU A 4 -32.89 2.29 3.87
C LEU A 4 -32.65 2.07 5.37
N LYS A 5 -31.90 1.02 5.72
CA LYS A 5 -31.45 0.76 7.09
C LYS A 5 -30.01 1.25 7.25
N PHE A 6 -29.71 1.86 8.38
CA PHE A 6 -28.38 2.36 8.70
C PHE A 6 -28.25 2.63 10.21
N HIS A 7 -27.06 3.01 10.66
CA HIS A 7 -26.78 3.20 12.07
C HIS A 7 -26.61 4.65 12.51
N ILE A 8 -27.01 4.90 13.76
CA ILE A 8 -26.65 6.10 14.53
C ILE A 8 -25.59 5.73 15.55
N VAL A 9 -24.44 6.40 15.49
CA VAL A 9 -23.26 6.17 16.33
C VAL A 9 -22.95 7.37 17.20
N GLY A 10 -22.03 7.19 18.15
CA GLY A 10 -21.53 8.28 18.99
C GLY A 10 -22.41 8.62 20.19
N LEU A 11 -23.32 7.73 20.60
CA LEU A 11 -24.19 7.93 21.77
C LEU A 11 -23.41 8.29 23.04
N THR A 12 -22.20 7.76 23.17
CA THR A 12 -21.27 7.95 24.30
C THR A 12 -20.63 9.34 24.39
N HIS A 13 -20.93 10.23 23.43
CA HIS A 13 -20.29 11.54 23.32
C HIS A 13 -21.26 12.73 23.38
N ASN A 14 -22.58 12.49 23.34
CA ASN A 14 -23.59 13.54 23.14
C ASN A 14 -24.58 13.63 24.32
N ASP A 15 -25.78 14.19 24.11
CA ASP A 15 -26.72 14.54 25.18
C ASP A 15 -27.21 13.33 26.00
N VAL A 16 -27.05 12.12 25.47
CA VAL A 16 -27.41 10.86 26.14
C VAL A 16 -26.23 10.19 26.85
N LYS A 17 -25.06 10.85 26.89
CA LYS A 17 -23.87 10.36 27.57
C LYS A 17 -24.16 10.07 29.05
N GLY A 18 -23.64 8.95 29.54
CA GLY A 18 -23.88 8.42 30.89
C GLY A 18 -25.06 7.44 30.97
N ARG A 19 -26.07 7.58 30.10
CA ARG A 19 -27.29 6.74 30.06
C ARG A 19 -27.51 6.07 28.70
N GLU A 20 -26.44 5.84 27.95
CA GLU A 20 -26.49 5.43 26.55
C GLU A 20 -27.18 4.08 26.35
N VAL A 21 -26.86 3.09 27.20
CA VAL A 21 -27.43 1.73 27.15
C VAL A 21 -28.93 1.76 27.47
N GLU A 22 -29.30 2.50 28.51
CA GLU A 22 -30.72 2.70 28.88
C GLU A 22 -31.46 3.41 27.75
N TYR A 23 -30.89 4.49 27.22
CA TYR A 23 -31.47 5.23 26.10
C TYR A 23 -31.67 4.34 24.87
N ALA A 24 -30.68 3.51 24.52
CA ALA A 24 -30.78 2.62 23.36
C ALA A 24 -31.94 1.62 23.48
N ARG A 25 -32.15 1.05 24.67
CA ARG A 25 -33.31 0.17 24.94
C ARG A 25 -34.64 0.90 24.83
N GLU A 26 -34.73 2.14 25.30
CA GLU A 26 -35.96 2.92 25.23
C GLU A 26 -36.22 3.56 23.85
N ALA A 27 -35.18 3.66 23.01
CA ALA A 27 -35.25 4.34 21.73
C ALA A 27 -36.02 3.52 20.68
N GLU A 28 -36.16 2.21 20.87
CA GLU A 28 -36.88 1.33 19.94
C GLU A 28 -38.29 1.86 19.65
N GLY A 29 -38.64 1.93 18.37
CA GLY A 29 -39.90 2.47 17.88
C GLY A 29 -40.00 4.00 17.83
N ARG A 30 -39.08 4.75 18.46
CA ARG A 30 -39.07 6.23 18.41
C ARG A 30 -38.72 6.76 17.02
N THR A 31 -39.12 8.00 16.76
CA THR A 31 -38.76 8.72 15.55
C THR A 31 -37.47 9.51 15.76
N ILE A 32 -36.47 9.26 14.91
CA ILE A 32 -35.21 10.00 14.91
C ILE A 32 -35.20 10.95 13.69
N CYS A 33 -34.86 12.21 13.93
CA CYS A 33 -34.77 13.25 12.91
C CYS A 33 -33.31 13.46 12.51
N LEU A 34 -33.05 13.57 11.21
CA LEU A 34 -31.70 13.74 10.68
C LEU A 34 -31.51 15.13 10.07
N VAL A 35 -30.37 15.73 10.38
CA VAL A 35 -30.00 17.09 9.94
C VAL A 35 -28.56 17.10 9.43
N PRO A 36 -28.31 17.53 8.18
CA PRO A 36 -26.96 17.73 7.67
C PRO A 36 -26.13 18.69 8.54
N ASP A 37 -24.85 18.36 8.75
CA ASP A 37 -23.91 19.16 9.52
C ASP A 37 -22.75 19.65 8.63
N ASP A 38 -23.06 20.60 7.75
CA ASP A 38 -22.14 21.05 6.69
C ASP A 38 -20.89 21.78 7.21
N ALA A 39 -20.94 22.23 8.46
CA ALA A 39 -19.82 22.88 9.14
C ALA A 39 -18.95 21.91 9.94
N ASN A 40 -19.18 20.59 9.83
CA ASN A 40 -18.43 19.62 10.62
C ASN A 40 -16.95 19.60 10.23
N PRO A 41 -16.02 19.84 11.17
CA PRO A 41 -14.60 19.93 10.85
C PRO A 41 -13.95 18.57 10.59
N PHE A 42 -14.63 17.45 10.87
CA PHE A 42 -14.08 16.10 10.74
C PHE A 42 -14.61 15.38 9.49
N ASP A 43 -15.93 15.20 9.38
CA ASP A 43 -16.58 14.47 8.27
C ASP A 43 -17.39 15.42 7.39
N MET A 44 -17.06 15.47 6.09
CA MET A 44 -17.76 16.34 5.15
C MET A 44 -19.22 15.93 4.92
N LEU A 45 -19.55 14.66 5.22
CA LEU A 45 -20.89 14.11 5.05
C LEU A 45 -21.62 13.93 6.38
N ALA A 46 -21.16 14.57 7.45
CA ALA A 46 -21.77 14.44 8.76
C ALA A 46 -23.27 14.76 8.73
N VAL A 47 -24.06 13.87 9.35
CA VAL A 47 -25.49 14.06 9.55
C VAL A 47 -25.79 13.81 11.02
N LYS A 48 -26.27 14.83 11.71
CA LYS A 48 -26.67 14.77 13.11
C LYS A 48 -28.01 14.06 13.25
N ALA A 49 -28.13 13.26 14.30
CA ALA A 49 -29.34 12.56 14.69
C ALA A 49 -29.93 13.16 15.96
N TYR A 50 -31.24 13.41 15.93
CA TYR A 50 -31.99 14.01 17.02
C TYR A 50 -33.20 13.15 17.41
N ASP A 51 -33.34 12.87 18.71
CA ASP A 51 -34.61 12.42 19.29
C ASP A 51 -35.28 13.62 19.95
N LYS A 52 -36.33 14.12 19.29
CA LYS A 52 -36.96 15.41 19.62
C LYS A 52 -35.93 16.55 19.56
N GLN A 53 -35.45 17.01 20.71
CA GLN A 53 -34.46 18.08 20.86
C GLN A 53 -33.10 17.56 21.35
N LEU A 54 -33.03 16.27 21.73
CA LEU A 54 -31.79 15.66 22.22
C LEU A 54 -30.92 15.33 21.02
N PHE A 55 -29.70 15.85 21.01
CA PHE A 55 -28.68 15.46 20.06
C PHE A 55 -28.07 14.14 20.53
N ILE A 56 -28.37 13.05 19.81
CA ILE A 56 -28.05 11.70 20.28
C ILE A 56 -26.83 11.09 19.60
N GLY A 57 -26.45 11.56 18.42
CA GLY A 57 -25.42 10.89 17.63
C GLY A 57 -25.29 11.44 16.22
N TYR A 58 -24.44 10.79 15.44
CA TYR A 58 -24.32 11.01 14.01
C TYR A 58 -24.72 9.75 13.27
N VAL A 59 -25.16 9.90 12.03
CA VAL A 59 -25.17 8.79 11.07
C VAL A 59 -23.75 8.24 10.95
N SER A 60 -23.60 6.92 10.96
CA SER A 60 -22.30 6.29 10.74
C SER A 60 -21.71 6.74 9.39
N ALA A 61 -20.42 7.01 9.37
CA ALA A 61 -19.75 7.51 8.18
C ALA A 61 -19.71 6.50 7.02
N LEU A 62 -20.03 5.23 7.26
CA LEU A 62 -20.10 4.22 6.20
C LEU A 62 -21.39 4.37 5.39
N GLU A 63 -22.51 4.64 6.07
CA GLU A 63 -23.81 4.88 5.45
C GLU A 63 -24.07 6.37 5.17
N GLY A 64 -23.15 7.26 5.57
CA GLY A 64 -23.30 8.70 5.47
C GLY A 64 -23.56 9.20 4.06
N GLU A 65 -22.91 8.60 3.04
CA GLU A 65 -23.13 8.97 1.64
C GLU A 65 -24.56 8.67 1.16
N ASP A 66 -25.07 7.47 1.45
CA ASP A 66 -26.41 7.06 1.05
C ASP A 66 -27.49 7.91 1.73
N VAL A 67 -27.32 8.18 3.02
CA VAL A 67 -28.22 9.04 3.77
C VAL A 67 -28.16 10.48 3.27
N ARG A 68 -26.96 10.98 2.95
CA ARG A 68 -26.76 12.34 2.43
C ARG A 68 -27.38 12.51 1.05
N ALA A 69 -27.16 11.53 0.16
CA ALA A 69 -27.77 11.50 -1.17
C ALA A 69 -29.30 11.53 -1.06
N LEU A 70 -29.87 10.73 -0.16
CA LEU A 70 -31.32 10.71 0.08
C LEU A 70 -31.85 12.07 0.57
N ILE A 71 -31.15 12.74 1.49
CA ILE A 71 -31.55 14.08 1.97
C ILE A 71 -31.52 15.11 0.83
N ILE A 72 -30.48 15.08 -0.01
CA ILE A 72 -30.33 15.99 -1.16
C ILE A 72 -31.42 15.70 -2.21
N ALA A 73 -31.65 14.44 -2.57
CA ALA A 73 -32.69 14.03 -3.52
C ALA A 73 -34.09 14.46 -3.07
N ARG A 74 -34.35 14.49 -1.74
CA ARG A 74 -35.58 15.00 -1.15
C ARG A 74 -35.66 16.53 -1.05
N LYS A 75 -34.71 17.24 -1.64
CA LYS A 75 -34.62 18.72 -1.68
C LYS A 75 -34.59 19.34 -0.28
N GLY A 76 -33.82 18.73 0.64
CA GLY A 76 -33.58 19.27 1.98
C GLY A 76 -34.72 19.10 2.98
N ARG A 77 -35.73 18.29 2.69
CA ARG A 77 -36.75 17.91 3.69
C ARG A 77 -36.10 17.03 4.76
N ASN A 78 -36.34 17.34 6.04
CA ASN A 78 -35.82 16.56 7.17
C ASN A 78 -36.15 15.07 7.00
N LEU A 79 -35.11 14.23 6.98
CA LEU A 79 -35.28 12.79 6.92
C LEU A 79 -35.67 12.30 8.31
N ARG A 80 -36.85 11.67 8.40
CA ARG A 80 -37.37 11.07 9.63
C ARG A 80 -37.23 9.57 9.51
N THR A 81 -36.67 8.94 10.53
CA THR A 81 -36.46 7.51 10.60
C THR A 81 -37.18 6.91 11.80
N ARG A 82 -37.33 5.59 11.79
CA ARG A 82 -37.82 4.82 12.94
C ARG A 82 -36.67 3.99 13.50
N CYS A 83 -36.45 4.09 14.81
CA CYS A 83 -35.49 3.22 15.49
C CYS A 83 -36.04 1.79 15.54
N LEU A 84 -35.26 0.83 15.06
CA LEU A 84 -35.60 -0.60 15.04
C LEU A 84 -34.99 -1.36 16.22
N GLY A 85 -33.95 -0.81 16.84
CA GLY A 85 -33.26 -1.42 17.96
C GLY A 85 -31.83 -0.89 18.08
N SER A 86 -30.97 -1.65 18.77
CA SER A 86 -29.56 -1.32 18.96
C SER A 86 -28.69 -2.56 18.96
N ASN A 87 -27.42 -2.40 18.61
CA ASN A 87 -26.38 -3.42 18.76
C ASN A 87 -25.10 -2.79 19.35
N SER A 88 -24.18 -3.64 19.82
CA SER A 88 -22.89 -3.22 20.37
C SER A 88 -21.78 -4.17 19.92
N LYS A 89 -20.52 -3.75 20.08
CA LYS A 89 -19.34 -4.57 19.74
C LYS A 89 -19.17 -5.82 20.60
N GLU A 90 -19.56 -5.75 21.86
CA GLU A 90 -19.23 -6.74 22.90
C GLU A 90 -20.49 -7.39 23.49
N GLY A 91 -21.68 -7.08 22.96
CA GLY A 91 -22.97 -7.64 23.39
C GLY A 91 -23.96 -6.59 23.91
N ALA A 92 -25.24 -6.93 23.99
CA ALA A 92 -26.36 -5.99 24.17
C ALA A 92 -26.30 -5.06 25.40
N ASP A 93 -25.43 -5.35 26.38
CA ASP A 93 -25.32 -4.60 27.64
C ASP A 93 -24.09 -3.70 27.74
N GLU A 94 -23.21 -3.70 26.73
CA GLU A 94 -21.96 -2.95 26.76
C GLU A 94 -22.01 -1.61 26.01
N LYS A 95 -21.35 -0.60 26.59
CA LYS A 95 -21.24 0.76 26.03
C LYS A 95 -20.27 0.82 24.83
N SER A 96 -19.37 -0.16 24.73
CA SER A 96 -18.33 -0.22 23.69
C SER A 96 -18.97 -0.46 22.33
N GLY A 97 -18.82 0.51 21.40
CA GLY A 97 -19.37 0.39 20.05
C GLY A 97 -20.91 0.36 19.98
N LEU A 98 -21.61 0.87 20.99
CA LEU A 98 -23.08 0.94 21.00
C LEU A 98 -23.60 1.86 19.89
N GLN A 99 -24.53 1.35 19.10
CA GLN A 99 -25.15 2.08 17.99
C GLN A 99 -26.64 1.72 17.86
N LEU A 100 -27.45 2.64 17.34
CA LEU A 100 -28.86 2.40 17.03
C LEU A 100 -29.01 1.96 15.58
N ILE A 101 -29.91 1.01 15.33
CA ILE A 101 -30.34 0.63 14.00
C ILE A 101 -31.60 1.43 13.68
N VAL A 102 -31.57 2.22 12.61
CA VAL A 102 -32.72 3.04 12.19
C VAL A 102 -33.10 2.76 10.75
N GLU A 103 -34.38 2.97 10.43
CA GLU A 103 -34.94 2.76 9.09
C GLU A 103 -35.58 4.05 8.56
N ALA A 104 -35.18 4.44 7.36
CA ALA A 104 -35.78 5.53 6.60
C ALA A 104 -36.63 4.99 5.44
N ARG A 105 -37.74 5.67 5.14
CA ARG A 105 -38.51 5.43 3.92
C ARG A 105 -37.83 6.15 2.75
N VAL A 106 -37.64 5.43 1.64
CA VAL A 106 -37.18 5.99 0.37
C VAL A 106 -38.40 6.29 -0.49
N ASP A 107 -38.70 7.59 -0.67
CA ASP A 107 -39.84 8.12 -1.41
C ASP A 107 -39.44 8.87 -2.69
N VAL A 108 -38.18 8.71 -3.12
CA VAL A 108 -37.59 9.29 -4.33
C VAL A 108 -37.08 8.17 -5.24
N SER A 109 -36.91 8.47 -6.52
CA SER A 109 -36.41 7.51 -7.51
C SER A 109 -34.90 7.25 -7.35
N GLU A 110 -34.42 6.10 -7.83
CA GLU A 110 -32.97 5.81 -7.87
C GLU A 110 -32.20 6.80 -8.73
N GLN A 111 -32.79 7.30 -9.81
CA GLN A 111 -32.17 8.32 -10.66
C GLN A 111 -31.94 9.63 -9.90
N GLU A 112 -32.87 10.05 -9.04
CA GLU A 112 -32.71 11.24 -8.21
C GLU A 112 -31.63 11.04 -7.14
N ILE A 113 -31.56 9.85 -6.52
CA ILE A 113 -30.50 9.52 -5.56
C ILE A 113 -29.13 9.54 -6.24
N GLU A 114 -29.03 8.98 -7.44
CA GLU A 114 -27.77 8.93 -8.19
C GLU A 114 -27.32 10.32 -8.67
N LEU A 115 -28.25 11.17 -9.11
CA LEU A 115 -27.95 12.57 -9.38
C LEU A 115 -27.47 13.29 -8.12
N ALA A 116 -28.14 13.08 -6.98
CA ALA A 116 -27.73 13.66 -5.71
C ALA A 116 -26.33 13.19 -5.28
N ARG A 117 -25.97 11.91 -5.47
CA ARG A 117 -24.62 11.40 -5.18
C ARG A 117 -23.53 12.15 -5.95
N ARG A 118 -23.78 12.49 -7.22
CA ARG A 118 -22.84 13.28 -8.04
C ARG A 118 -22.65 14.70 -7.54
N GLU A 119 -23.66 15.27 -6.88
CA GLU A 119 -23.61 16.61 -6.29
C GLU A 119 -22.95 16.64 -4.90
N ILE A 120 -22.77 15.49 -4.24
CA ILE A 120 -22.17 15.41 -2.89
C ILE A 120 -20.72 15.87 -2.88
N TYR A 121 -19.96 15.52 -3.92
CA TYR A 121 -18.52 15.67 -3.93
C TYR A 121 -18.09 16.85 -4.79
N ASP A 122 -17.45 17.84 -4.16
CA ASP A 122 -16.77 18.93 -4.86
C ASP A 122 -15.27 18.66 -4.94
N ASP A 123 -14.86 17.94 -5.99
CA ASP A 123 -13.46 17.59 -6.20
C ASP A 123 -12.60 18.79 -6.64
N ARG A 124 -13.19 19.99 -6.88
CA ARG A 124 -12.45 21.20 -7.28
C ARG A 124 -11.44 21.66 -6.24
N ILE A 125 -11.59 21.23 -4.98
CA ILE A 125 -10.59 21.49 -3.94
C ILE A 125 -9.20 20.91 -4.30
N TYR A 126 -9.15 19.90 -5.15
CA TYR A 126 -7.91 19.28 -5.62
C TYR A 126 -7.38 19.89 -6.93
N ASP A 127 -8.12 20.76 -7.63
CA ASP A 127 -7.75 21.27 -8.96
C ASP A 127 -6.40 22.00 -8.98
N GLY A 128 -6.07 22.69 -7.87
CA GLY A 128 -4.81 23.40 -7.70
C GLY A 128 -3.64 22.52 -7.22
N TRP A 129 -3.89 21.25 -6.91
CA TRP A 129 -2.88 20.35 -6.38
C TRP A 129 -2.27 19.47 -7.47
N HIS A 130 -0.94 19.38 -7.48
CA HIS A 130 -0.20 18.57 -8.44
C HIS A 130 0.88 17.76 -7.72
N TYR A 131 0.99 16.48 -8.10
CA TYR A 131 2.02 15.57 -7.62
C TYR A 131 2.92 15.15 -8.78
N SER A 132 4.21 15.46 -8.67
CA SER A 132 5.22 15.13 -9.69
C SER A 132 6.06 13.90 -9.35
N GLY A 133 5.83 13.27 -8.20
CA GLY A 133 6.57 12.08 -7.78
C GLY A 133 6.07 10.79 -8.44
N PRO A 134 6.75 9.65 -8.19
CA PRO A 134 6.34 8.36 -8.68
C PRO A 134 5.06 7.88 -7.98
N ILE A 135 4.25 7.09 -8.68
CA ILE A 135 3.23 6.25 -8.06
C ILE A 135 3.91 4.95 -7.66
N LEU A 136 4.04 4.72 -6.36
CA LEU A 136 4.72 3.53 -5.85
C LEU A 136 3.75 2.34 -5.83
N PRO A 137 4.19 1.14 -6.25
CA PRO A 137 3.35 -0.05 -6.26
C PRO A 137 3.19 -0.60 -4.84
N ILE A 138 2.28 0.00 -4.07
CA ILE A 138 1.93 -0.48 -2.74
C ILE A 138 1.02 -1.71 -2.92
N ASP A 139 1.58 -2.91 -2.69
CA ASP A 139 0.96 -4.20 -3.03
C ASP A 139 -0.50 -4.34 -2.56
N LYS A 140 -0.85 -3.81 -1.37
CA LYS A 140 -2.21 -3.86 -0.83
C LYS A 140 -3.21 -2.95 -1.55
N LEU A 141 -2.75 -1.91 -2.24
CA LEU A 141 -3.61 -0.99 -3.00
C LEU A 141 -3.66 -1.33 -4.49
N THR A 142 -2.60 -1.89 -5.06
CA THR A 142 -2.52 -2.19 -6.50
C THR A 142 -3.52 -3.28 -6.90
N ARG A 143 -3.71 -4.31 -6.08
CA ARG A 143 -4.61 -5.45 -6.37
C ARG A 143 -6.10 -5.12 -6.29
N PHE A 144 -6.46 -3.96 -5.72
CA PHE A 144 -7.86 -3.63 -5.45
C PHE A 144 -8.76 -3.57 -6.69
N SER A 145 -8.32 -2.88 -7.74
CA SER A 145 -9.16 -2.64 -8.91
C SER A 145 -9.54 -3.95 -9.59
N ASP A 146 -8.55 -4.81 -9.78
CA ASP A 146 -8.72 -6.09 -10.45
C ASP A 146 -9.60 -7.02 -9.61
N CYS A 147 -9.31 -7.16 -8.30
CA CYS A 147 -10.11 -8.00 -7.40
C CYS A 147 -11.57 -7.56 -7.32
N THR A 148 -11.83 -6.25 -7.31
CA THR A 148 -13.19 -5.70 -7.22
C THR A 148 -13.97 -5.93 -8.51
N MET A 149 -13.39 -5.62 -9.67
CA MET A 149 -14.05 -5.83 -10.96
C MET A 149 -14.40 -7.30 -11.16
N MET A 150 -13.48 -8.18 -10.79
CA MET A 150 -13.67 -9.63 -10.82
C MET A 150 -14.83 -10.07 -9.91
N LEU A 151 -14.81 -9.66 -8.64
CA LEU A 151 -15.87 -10.03 -7.69
C LEU A 151 -17.25 -9.53 -8.15
N GLU A 152 -17.33 -8.32 -8.66
CA GLU A 152 -18.60 -7.76 -9.12
C GLU A 152 -19.13 -8.42 -10.38
N GLY A 153 -18.24 -8.85 -11.29
CA GLY A 153 -18.61 -9.66 -12.45
C GLY A 153 -19.33 -10.93 -12.02
N VAL A 154 -18.68 -11.75 -11.17
CA VAL A 154 -19.25 -13.02 -10.74
C VAL A 154 -20.54 -12.85 -9.93
N ILE A 155 -20.63 -11.81 -9.09
CA ILE A 155 -21.87 -11.47 -8.36
C ILE A 155 -23.02 -11.17 -9.33
N ASN A 156 -22.77 -10.37 -10.37
CA ASN A 156 -23.80 -10.03 -11.36
C ASN A 156 -24.23 -11.26 -12.17
N ASP A 157 -23.30 -12.15 -12.50
CA ASP A 157 -23.58 -13.40 -13.21
C ASP A 157 -24.46 -14.33 -12.36
N ILE A 158 -24.17 -14.47 -11.05
CA ILE A 158 -25.00 -15.22 -10.10
C ILE A 158 -26.43 -14.66 -10.06
N ILE A 159 -26.57 -13.35 -9.86
CA ILE A 159 -27.89 -12.69 -9.80
C ILE A 159 -28.67 -12.95 -11.10
N SER A 160 -28.01 -12.81 -12.26
CA SER A 160 -28.61 -13.07 -13.56
C SER A 160 -29.08 -14.53 -13.72
N ILE A 161 -28.27 -15.51 -13.32
CA ILE A 161 -28.62 -16.94 -13.40
C ILE A 161 -29.79 -17.26 -12.45
N GLN A 162 -29.78 -16.75 -11.23
CA GLN A 162 -30.88 -16.93 -10.27
C GLN A 162 -32.19 -16.33 -10.77
N GLU A 163 -32.16 -15.15 -11.41
CA GLU A 163 -33.33 -14.58 -12.06
C GLU A 163 -33.85 -15.44 -13.21
N GLN A 164 -32.97 -16.02 -14.04
CA GLN A 164 -33.35 -16.91 -15.13
C GLN A 164 -34.03 -18.18 -14.59
N LEU A 165 -33.42 -18.85 -13.62
CA LEU A 165 -33.98 -20.04 -12.98
C LEU A 165 -35.32 -19.77 -12.27
N SER A 166 -35.48 -18.58 -11.69
CA SER A 166 -36.72 -18.16 -11.03
C SER A 166 -37.85 -17.95 -12.04
N ARG A 167 -37.61 -17.19 -13.13
CA ARG A 167 -38.58 -16.96 -14.21
C ARG A 167 -39.08 -18.27 -14.81
N ASP A 168 -38.18 -19.23 -14.95
CA ASP A 168 -38.49 -20.53 -15.51
C ASP A 168 -39.38 -21.37 -14.57
N SER A 169 -39.11 -21.33 -13.27
CA SER A 169 -39.95 -21.99 -12.26
C SER A 169 -41.38 -21.45 -12.21
N ASP A 170 -41.57 -20.14 -12.39
CA ASP A 170 -42.89 -19.51 -12.41
C ASP A 170 -43.65 -19.86 -13.70
N SER A 171 -42.96 -19.94 -14.84
CA SER A 171 -43.57 -20.36 -16.12
C SER A 171 -44.14 -21.78 -16.08
N SER A 172 -43.46 -22.68 -15.35
CA SER A 172 -43.88 -24.08 -15.18
C SER A 172 -45.06 -24.27 -14.22
N ARG A 173 -45.24 -23.34 -13.26
CA ARG A 173 -46.35 -23.37 -12.29
C ARG A 173 -47.66 -22.87 -12.89
N ASP A 174 -47.59 -21.90 -13.79
CA ASP A 174 -48.78 -21.38 -14.48
C ASP A 174 -49.32 -22.38 -15.51
N SER A 175 -48.49 -23.30 -16.02
CA SER A 175 -48.93 -24.34 -16.97
C SER A 175 -49.74 -25.46 -16.31
N ASP A 176 -49.54 -25.73 -15.01
CA ASP A 176 -50.22 -26.81 -14.28
C ASP A 176 -51.55 -26.37 -13.62
N SER A 177 -51.90 -25.08 -13.65
CA SER A 177 -53.11 -24.55 -12.99
C SER A 177 -54.28 -24.21 -13.94
N SER A 178 -54.13 -24.38 -15.26
CA SER A 178 -55.22 -24.17 -16.23
C SER A 178 -55.84 -25.48 -16.73
N HIS A 179 -56.42 -26.26 -15.81
CA HIS A 179 -57.47 -27.22 -16.14
C HIS A 179 -58.73 -26.86 -15.35
N ASP A 180 -59.56 -26.04 -16.00
CA ASP A 180 -61.03 -26.03 -15.97
C ASP A 180 -61.55 -24.60 -16.05
N SER A 181 -61.88 -24.14 -17.26
CA SER A 181 -63.07 -23.31 -17.55
C SER A 181 -63.15 -22.99 -19.03
N ASP A 182 -64.07 -23.68 -19.69
CA ASP A 182 -64.55 -23.50 -21.05
C ASP A 182 -65.17 -22.09 -21.22
N SER A 183 -64.57 -21.19 -22.01
CA SER A 183 -65.32 -20.19 -22.79
C SER A 183 -64.45 -19.47 -23.83
N SER A 184 -64.93 -19.53 -25.06
CA SER A 184 -64.50 -18.80 -26.25
C SER A 184 -64.30 -17.30 -26.03
N ARG A 185 -63.17 -16.74 -26.49
CA ARG A 185 -63.11 -15.46 -27.23
C ARG A 185 -61.71 -15.14 -27.78
N ASP A 186 -61.69 -14.80 -29.06
CA ASP A 186 -60.55 -14.28 -29.80
C ASP A 186 -60.06 -12.91 -29.28
N SER A 187 -58.75 -12.74 -29.12
CA SER A 187 -58.08 -11.45 -29.28
C SER A 187 -56.58 -11.61 -29.42
N ASP A 188 -56.09 -11.08 -30.55
CA ASP A 188 -54.68 -10.96 -30.91
C ASP A 188 -53.89 -10.13 -29.89
N SER A 189 -52.93 -10.77 -29.23
CA SER A 189 -51.76 -10.10 -28.66
C SER A 189 -50.58 -11.04 -28.75
N ALA A 190 -49.48 -10.57 -29.34
CA ALA A 190 -48.24 -11.32 -29.52
C ALA A 190 -47.73 -11.89 -28.18
N GLU A 191 -48.05 -13.15 -27.92
CA GLU A 191 -47.46 -13.98 -26.89
C GLU A 191 -46.00 -14.21 -27.29
N ALA A 192 -45.09 -13.48 -26.65
CA ALA A 192 -43.68 -13.79 -26.70
C ALA A 192 -43.47 -15.20 -26.14
N ASP A 193 -42.79 -16.02 -26.93
CA ASP A 193 -42.34 -17.40 -26.70
C ASP A 193 -41.92 -17.65 -25.23
N LYS A 194 -42.86 -18.13 -24.41
CA LYS A 194 -42.63 -18.59 -23.03
C LYS A 194 -42.48 -20.12 -23.03
N ASN A 195 -41.48 -20.63 -23.74
CA ASN A 195 -41.11 -22.04 -23.58
C ASN A 195 -40.23 -22.18 -22.33
N PRO A 196 -40.58 -23.06 -21.37
CA PRO A 196 -39.72 -23.39 -20.23
C PRO A 196 -38.34 -23.85 -20.73
N LEU A 197 -37.27 -23.56 -20.00
CA LEU A 197 -35.94 -24.09 -20.32
C LEU A 197 -36.03 -25.62 -20.37
N ASP A 198 -35.40 -26.21 -21.39
CA ASP A 198 -35.23 -27.65 -21.43
C ASP A 198 -34.34 -28.12 -20.26
N ALA A 199 -34.50 -29.38 -19.85
CA ALA A 199 -33.82 -29.93 -18.68
C ALA A 199 -32.29 -29.86 -18.77
N ASP A 200 -31.74 -29.95 -19.98
CA ASP A 200 -30.29 -29.89 -20.19
C ASP A 200 -29.78 -28.45 -20.00
N SER A 201 -30.50 -27.45 -20.54
CA SER A 201 -30.22 -26.02 -20.33
C SER A 201 -30.34 -25.62 -18.86
N ARG A 202 -31.37 -26.10 -18.15
CA ARG A 202 -31.53 -25.86 -16.72
C ARG A 202 -30.40 -26.48 -15.90
N SER A 203 -30.03 -27.73 -16.18
CA SER A 203 -28.92 -28.40 -15.48
C SER A 203 -27.58 -27.72 -15.74
N ALA A 204 -27.38 -27.13 -16.93
CA ALA A 204 -26.19 -26.35 -17.24
C ALA A 204 -26.14 -25.05 -16.43
N LEU A 205 -27.24 -24.30 -16.35
CA LEU A 205 -27.34 -23.08 -15.52
C LEU A 205 -27.16 -23.38 -14.03
N GLU A 206 -27.72 -24.48 -13.52
CA GLU A 206 -27.51 -24.89 -12.13
C GLU A 206 -26.06 -25.31 -11.85
N ALA A 207 -25.33 -25.84 -12.84
CA ALA A 207 -23.91 -26.12 -12.73
C ALA A 207 -23.07 -24.85 -12.74
N GLU A 208 -23.35 -23.94 -13.68
CA GLU A 208 -22.70 -22.63 -13.76
C GLU A 208 -22.93 -21.80 -12.48
N LEU A 209 -24.14 -21.84 -11.91
CA LEU A 209 -24.44 -21.20 -10.64
C LEU A 209 -23.54 -21.73 -9.50
N ARG A 210 -23.33 -23.05 -9.41
CA ARG A 210 -22.47 -23.63 -8.39
C ARG A 210 -21.01 -23.20 -8.54
N ASP A 211 -20.50 -23.19 -9.78
CA ASP A 211 -19.13 -22.76 -10.06
C ASP A 211 -18.95 -21.27 -9.74
N ASN A 212 -19.91 -20.43 -10.14
CA ASN A 212 -19.88 -19.00 -9.84
C ASN A 212 -20.00 -18.70 -8.34
N LEU A 213 -20.83 -19.45 -7.60
CA LEU A 213 -20.94 -19.30 -6.14
C LEU A 213 -19.61 -19.63 -5.45
N GLU A 214 -18.91 -20.68 -5.87
CA GLU A 214 -17.59 -21.02 -5.32
C GLU A 214 -16.56 -19.94 -5.64
N GLU A 215 -16.50 -19.48 -6.89
CA GLU A 215 -15.61 -18.37 -7.29
C GLU A 215 -15.93 -17.07 -6.52
N ALA A 216 -17.21 -16.78 -6.27
CA ALA A 216 -17.61 -15.62 -5.48
C ALA A 216 -17.10 -15.72 -4.03
N ARG A 217 -17.12 -16.89 -3.40
CA ARG A 217 -16.58 -17.11 -2.05
C ARG A 217 -15.06 -16.89 -1.99
N GLU A 218 -14.33 -17.41 -2.96
CA GLU A 218 -12.87 -17.20 -3.06
C GLU A 218 -12.54 -15.71 -3.26
N ARG A 219 -13.23 -15.05 -4.20
CA ARG A 219 -13.02 -13.64 -4.51
C ARG A 219 -13.43 -12.73 -3.35
N LEU A 220 -14.53 -13.03 -2.67
CA LEU A 220 -14.99 -12.29 -1.49
C LEU A 220 -13.98 -12.43 -0.33
N SER A 221 -13.38 -13.59 -0.16
CA SER A 221 -12.30 -13.81 0.82
C SER A 221 -11.09 -12.91 0.54
N SER A 222 -10.65 -12.83 -0.72
CA SER A 222 -9.58 -11.91 -1.13
C SER A 222 -9.96 -10.44 -0.94
N PHE A 223 -11.20 -10.07 -1.28
CA PHE A 223 -11.72 -8.72 -1.06
C PHE A 223 -11.70 -8.32 0.41
N MET A 224 -12.06 -9.22 1.32
CA MET A 224 -12.04 -8.99 2.77
C MET A 224 -10.65 -8.63 3.31
N GLU A 225 -9.58 -9.14 2.70
CA GLU A 225 -8.21 -8.77 3.09
C GLU A 225 -7.81 -7.39 2.55
N ILE A 226 -8.10 -7.13 1.28
CA ILE A 226 -7.70 -5.91 0.58
C ILE A 226 -8.46 -4.70 1.12
N GLN A 227 -9.76 -4.86 1.37
CA GLN A 227 -10.64 -3.76 1.76
C GLN A 227 -10.17 -3.04 3.01
N ARG A 228 -9.51 -3.75 3.94
CA ARG A 228 -9.01 -3.20 5.21
C ARG A 228 -7.92 -2.13 5.06
N SER A 229 -7.31 -2.05 3.88
CA SER A 229 -6.18 -1.14 3.62
C SER A 229 -6.57 0.07 2.79
N ASP A 230 -7.70 0.08 2.09
CA ASP A 230 -8.07 1.22 1.24
C ASP A 230 -9.07 2.14 1.97
N TYR A 231 -8.62 3.35 2.30
CA TYR A 231 -9.41 4.38 3.00
C TYR A 231 -10.06 5.38 2.04
N SER A 232 -10.02 5.10 0.72
CA SER A 232 -10.60 5.99 -0.28
C SER A 232 -12.12 6.05 -0.21
N ARG A 233 -12.65 7.13 -0.78
CA ARG A 233 -14.07 7.28 -1.08
C ARG A 233 -14.61 6.10 -1.90
N GLU A 234 -13.92 5.76 -2.99
CA GLU A 234 -14.33 4.74 -3.95
C GLU A 234 -14.40 3.36 -3.28
N MET A 235 -13.46 3.02 -2.41
CA MET A 235 -13.55 1.78 -1.64
C MET A 235 -14.80 1.77 -0.75
N THR A 236 -15.15 2.88 -0.09
CA THR A 236 -16.37 2.94 0.74
C THR A 236 -17.63 2.70 -0.10
N GLN A 237 -17.70 3.31 -1.29
CA GLN A 237 -18.79 3.09 -2.25
C GLN A 237 -18.83 1.64 -2.74
N THR A 238 -17.68 1.05 -3.08
CA THR A 238 -17.56 -0.35 -3.48
C THR A 238 -18.06 -1.29 -2.38
N ARG A 239 -17.66 -1.08 -1.13
CA ARG A 239 -18.12 -1.94 -0.03
C ARG A 239 -19.65 -1.91 0.13
N ASN A 240 -20.26 -0.72 0.09
CA ASN A 240 -21.72 -0.57 0.16
C ASN A 240 -22.40 -1.26 -1.04
N ARG A 241 -21.86 -1.10 -2.25
CA ARG A 241 -22.40 -1.73 -3.45
C ARG A 241 -22.33 -3.26 -3.40
N ILE A 242 -21.17 -3.80 -3.00
CA ILE A 242 -21.00 -5.25 -2.84
C ILE A 242 -22.02 -5.78 -1.84
N LEU A 243 -22.11 -5.19 -0.64
CA LEU A 243 -23.07 -5.61 0.38
C LEU A 243 -24.52 -5.66 -0.14
N ASN A 244 -24.96 -4.59 -0.82
CA ASN A 244 -26.30 -4.55 -1.38
C ASN A 244 -26.56 -5.65 -2.42
N ASN A 245 -25.52 -6.06 -3.17
CA ASN A 245 -25.64 -7.14 -4.15
C ASN A 245 -25.57 -8.52 -3.50
N LEU A 246 -24.79 -8.69 -2.42
CA LEU A 246 -24.74 -9.96 -1.69
C LEU A 246 -26.10 -10.33 -1.09
N ASP A 247 -26.90 -9.33 -0.65
CA ASP A 247 -28.27 -9.51 -0.16
C ASP A 247 -29.25 -10.05 -1.24
N LEU A 248 -28.87 -10.01 -2.52
CA LEU A 248 -29.67 -10.54 -3.64
C LEU A 248 -29.34 -12.00 -3.98
N ILE A 249 -28.25 -12.54 -3.43
CA ILE A 249 -27.77 -13.88 -3.73
C ILE A 249 -28.39 -14.87 -2.75
N ASP A 250 -29.17 -15.83 -3.24
CA ASP A 250 -29.70 -16.92 -2.42
C ASP A 250 -28.60 -17.98 -2.10
N ASP A 251 -27.68 -17.65 -1.20
CA ASP A 251 -26.64 -18.55 -0.66
C ASP A 251 -26.28 -18.19 0.79
N GLU A 252 -26.37 -19.17 1.71
CA GLU A 252 -26.17 -18.96 3.15
C GLU A 252 -24.73 -18.54 3.50
N GLU A 253 -23.73 -19.11 2.81
CA GLU A 253 -22.33 -18.80 3.08
C GLU A 253 -21.96 -17.40 2.60
N ILE A 254 -22.45 -17.00 1.42
CA ILE A 254 -22.31 -15.64 0.92
C ILE A 254 -22.96 -14.62 1.86
N HIS A 255 -24.17 -14.88 2.38
CA HIS A 255 -24.80 -14.01 3.36
C HIS A 255 -23.96 -13.88 4.64
N ARG A 256 -23.42 -14.99 5.17
CA ARG A 256 -22.52 -14.97 6.35
C ARG A 256 -21.26 -14.13 6.09
N MET A 257 -20.67 -14.23 4.90
CA MET A 257 -19.53 -13.39 4.52
C MET A 257 -19.93 -11.91 4.36
N GLY A 258 -21.14 -11.63 3.86
CA GLY A 258 -21.73 -10.28 3.81
C GLY A 258 -21.90 -9.67 5.20
N GLU A 259 -22.40 -10.44 6.18
CA GLU A 259 -22.50 -10.00 7.58
C GLU A 259 -21.13 -9.70 8.18
N GLN A 260 -20.11 -10.50 7.86
CA GLN A 260 -18.73 -10.25 8.29
C GLN A 260 -18.21 -8.95 7.66
N LEU A 261 -18.41 -8.74 6.35
CA LEU A 261 -18.01 -7.50 5.68
C LEU A 261 -18.68 -6.28 6.31
N TYR A 262 -19.98 -6.35 6.56
CA TYR A 262 -20.75 -5.29 7.22
C TYR A 262 -20.21 -4.96 8.61
N THR A 263 -19.89 -6.00 9.38
CA THR A 263 -19.28 -5.86 10.71
C THR A 263 -17.91 -5.20 10.64
N GLU A 264 -17.04 -5.66 9.73
CA GLU A 264 -15.70 -5.09 9.55
C GLU A 264 -15.73 -3.63 9.07
N MET A 265 -16.66 -3.30 8.18
CA MET A 265 -16.91 -1.92 7.76
C MET A 265 -17.11 -1.01 8.96
N GLY A 266 -17.98 -1.41 9.89
CA GLY A 266 -18.25 -0.72 11.16
C GLY A 266 -16.99 -0.38 11.97
N PHE A 267 -15.90 -1.10 11.75
CA PHE A 267 -14.66 -0.99 12.50
C PHE A 267 -13.44 -0.56 11.69
N ILE A 268 -13.60 -0.23 10.40
CA ILE A 268 -12.50 0.21 9.54
C ILE A 268 -11.80 1.46 10.11
N THR A 269 -12.53 2.31 10.82
CA THR A 269 -12.01 3.53 11.48
C THR A 269 -11.57 3.30 12.93
N SER A 270 -11.70 2.07 13.46
CA SER A 270 -11.23 1.74 14.80
C SER A 270 -9.70 1.84 14.91
N SER A 271 -9.18 2.02 16.12
CA SER A 271 -7.74 2.18 16.35
C SER A 271 -6.95 0.97 15.85
N ALA A 272 -7.37 -0.25 16.16
CA ALA A 272 -6.66 -1.47 15.78
C ALA A 272 -6.49 -1.64 14.25
N TYR A 273 -7.55 -1.38 13.47
CA TYR A 273 -7.46 -1.46 12.00
C TYR A 273 -6.58 -0.35 11.42
N ARG A 274 -6.70 0.87 11.94
CA ARG A 274 -5.86 1.99 11.50
C ARG A 274 -4.40 1.79 11.86
N GLU A 275 -4.09 1.26 13.04
CA GLU A 275 -2.71 0.96 13.44
C GLU A 275 -2.09 -0.11 12.53
N ARG A 276 -2.83 -1.19 12.23
CA ARG A 276 -2.37 -2.23 11.31
C ARG A 276 -2.16 -1.69 9.89
N ALA A 277 -3.07 -0.84 9.41
CA ALA A 277 -2.93 -0.20 8.11
C ALA A 277 -1.75 0.78 8.07
N ALA A 278 -1.57 1.59 9.11
CA ALA A 278 -0.44 2.51 9.24
C ALA A 278 0.90 1.77 9.25
N GLN A 279 1.00 0.66 10.00
CA GLN A 279 2.18 -0.20 10.00
C GLN A 279 2.47 -0.70 8.59
N SER A 280 1.43 -1.22 7.92
CA SER A 280 1.56 -1.72 6.57
C SER A 280 2.01 -0.66 5.55
N PHE A 281 1.51 0.57 5.67
CA PHE A 281 1.81 1.64 4.71
C PHE A 281 3.12 2.35 4.98
N PHE A 282 3.47 2.55 6.25
CA PHE A 282 4.54 3.46 6.64
C PHE A 282 5.77 2.74 7.20
N VAL A 283 5.70 1.43 7.37
CA VAL A 283 6.85 0.59 7.73
C VAL A 283 7.05 -0.50 6.70
N ASP A 284 6.09 -1.41 6.56
CA ASP A 284 6.28 -2.64 5.78
C ASP A 284 6.43 -2.36 4.27
N ALA A 285 5.55 -1.53 3.69
CA ALA A 285 5.63 -1.17 2.27
C ALA A 285 6.92 -0.43 1.90
N PRO A 286 7.36 0.62 2.62
CA PRO A 286 8.66 1.24 2.41
C PRO A 286 9.84 0.24 2.47
N ILE A 287 9.85 -0.68 3.43
CA ILE A 287 10.89 -1.71 3.55
C ILE A 287 10.89 -2.61 2.31
N ALA A 288 9.73 -3.15 1.94
CA ALA A 288 9.58 -4.02 0.77
C ALA A 288 9.97 -3.30 -0.53
N LEU A 289 9.66 -2.01 -0.66
CA LEU A 289 10.03 -1.19 -1.81
C LEU A 289 11.54 -0.91 -1.88
N LYS A 290 12.20 -0.64 -0.74
CA LYS A 290 13.66 -0.49 -0.69
C LYS A 290 14.37 -1.79 -1.07
N GLN A 291 13.88 -2.94 -0.61
CA GLN A 291 14.43 -4.25 -0.97
C GLN A 291 14.29 -4.56 -2.48
N LYS A 292 13.21 -4.10 -3.11
CA LYS A 292 12.96 -4.30 -4.56
C LYS A 292 13.66 -3.27 -5.46
N GLN A 293 14.17 -2.15 -4.92
CA GLN A 293 14.84 -1.11 -5.71
C GLN A 293 16.25 -1.56 -6.13
N THR A 294 16.36 -2.13 -7.32
CA THR A 294 17.63 -2.58 -7.93
C THR A 294 18.20 -1.60 -8.98
N GLY A 295 17.85 -0.30 -8.90
CA GLY A 295 18.59 0.76 -9.60
C GLY A 295 17.89 1.46 -10.78
N ALA A 296 16.64 1.92 -10.64
CA ALA A 296 16.03 2.80 -11.64
C ALA A 296 15.33 4.02 -10.99
N TYR A 297 15.86 5.21 -11.31
CA TYR A 297 15.44 6.56 -10.89
C TYR A 297 15.65 6.93 -9.41
N ASP A 298 16.68 7.74 -9.18
CA ASP A 298 16.90 8.44 -7.92
C ASP A 298 16.11 9.78 -7.93
N TYR A 299 15.09 9.88 -7.08
CA TYR A 299 14.27 11.09 -6.93
C TYR A 299 14.91 12.12 -5.97
N LYS A 300 16.15 11.91 -5.49
CA LYS A 300 16.84 12.80 -4.54
C LYS A 300 16.77 14.28 -4.92
N ASN A 301 16.95 14.62 -6.20
CA ASN A 301 16.94 16.00 -6.68
C ASN A 301 15.53 16.64 -6.72
N GLN A 302 14.47 15.87 -6.54
CA GLN A 302 13.07 16.33 -6.58
C GLN A 302 12.37 16.24 -5.22
N LEU A 303 13.03 15.71 -4.18
CA LEU A 303 12.42 15.48 -2.87
C LEU A 303 11.85 16.76 -2.26
N ASP A 304 12.57 17.89 -2.33
CA ASP A 304 12.09 19.17 -1.78
C ASP A 304 10.83 19.68 -2.49
N ALA A 305 10.76 19.50 -3.82
CA ALA A 305 9.60 19.90 -4.60
C ALA A 305 8.39 19.01 -4.29
N ILE A 306 8.62 17.69 -4.20
CA ILE A 306 7.57 16.71 -3.85
C ILE A 306 7.08 16.97 -2.41
N GLU A 307 7.96 17.22 -1.45
CA GLU A 307 7.58 17.50 -0.07
C GLU A 307 6.71 18.77 0.02
N LYS A 308 7.06 19.84 -0.71
CA LYS A 308 6.21 21.04 -0.83
C LYS A 308 4.84 20.73 -1.41
N GLN A 309 4.76 19.85 -2.42
CA GLN A 309 3.48 19.39 -2.96
C GLN A 309 2.67 18.64 -1.90
N LEU A 310 3.29 17.78 -1.09
CA LEU A 310 2.60 17.08 0.00
C LEU A 310 2.04 18.06 1.06
N TYR A 311 2.80 19.09 1.43
CA TYR A 311 2.31 20.16 2.31
C TYR A 311 1.14 20.95 1.72
N ALA A 312 1.11 21.12 0.39
CA ALA A 312 0.02 21.79 -0.32
C ALA A 312 -1.22 20.89 -0.51
N PHE A 313 -1.18 19.62 -0.13
CA PHE A 313 -2.34 18.73 -0.23
C PHE A 313 -3.51 19.28 0.60
N PRO A 314 -4.75 19.30 0.09
CA PRO A 314 -5.91 19.82 0.82
C PRO A 314 -6.10 19.22 2.23
N TYR A 315 -6.81 19.96 3.09
CA TYR A 315 -7.10 19.55 4.48
C TYR A 315 -5.88 19.36 5.39
N SER A 316 -4.67 19.80 4.98
CA SER A 316 -3.44 19.63 5.76
C SER A 316 -3.18 18.17 6.15
N LEU A 317 -3.46 17.23 5.24
CA LEU A 317 -3.30 15.80 5.52
C LEU A 317 -1.83 15.42 5.75
N TYR A 318 -0.88 15.98 5.00
CA TYR A 318 0.55 15.71 5.24
C TYR A 318 1.05 16.21 6.61
N PRO A 319 0.74 17.45 7.04
CA PRO A 319 0.93 17.86 8.43
C PRO A 319 0.28 16.93 9.46
N THR A 320 -0.91 16.39 9.16
CA THR A 320 -1.58 15.47 10.05
C THR A 320 -0.87 14.12 10.12
N PHE A 321 -0.32 13.63 9.02
CA PHE A 321 0.57 12.47 9.00
C PHE A 321 1.82 12.70 9.87
N LYS A 322 2.46 13.86 9.75
CA LYS A 322 3.61 14.23 10.60
C LYS A 322 3.24 14.31 12.08
N ALA A 323 2.00 14.66 12.41
CA ALA A 323 1.53 14.61 13.79
C ALA A 323 1.29 13.16 14.24
N ASP A 324 0.47 12.40 13.51
CA ASP A 324 0.07 11.03 13.84
C ASP A 324 -0.34 10.26 12.56
N PRO A 325 0.47 9.29 12.08
CA PRO A 325 0.16 8.49 10.90
C PRO A 325 -1.13 7.68 11.02
N VAL A 326 -1.53 7.31 12.24
CA VAL A 326 -2.76 6.54 12.49
C VAL A 326 -3.99 7.46 12.42
N ASP A 327 -3.90 8.69 12.94
CA ASP A 327 -4.98 9.68 12.79
C ASP A 327 -5.11 10.17 11.35
N PHE A 328 -3.99 10.28 10.62
CA PHE A 328 -4.00 10.58 9.19
C PHE A 328 -4.94 9.67 8.39
N LEU A 329 -4.89 8.35 8.58
CA LEU A 329 -5.77 7.42 7.87
C LEU A 329 -7.27 7.67 8.19
N ARG A 330 -7.56 8.05 9.43
CA ARG A 330 -8.91 8.43 9.84
C ARG A 330 -9.38 9.69 9.10
N GLN A 331 -8.50 10.69 8.97
CA GLN A 331 -8.81 11.93 8.25
C GLN A 331 -9.00 11.66 6.75
N VAL A 332 -8.16 10.84 6.12
CA VAL A 332 -8.33 10.44 4.71
C VAL A 332 -9.73 9.87 4.47
N PHE A 333 -10.20 9.00 5.36
CA PHE A 333 -11.54 8.41 5.29
C PHE A 333 -12.66 9.45 5.44
N TYR A 334 -12.64 10.26 6.50
CA TYR A 334 -13.70 11.25 6.74
C TYR A 334 -13.70 12.42 5.75
N LYS A 335 -12.55 12.75 5.16
CA LYS A 335 -12.44 13.74 4.08
C LYS A 335 -12.77 13.17 2.70
N ARG A 336 -13.16 11.89 2.61
CA ARG A 336 -13.60 11.24 1.37
C ARG A 336 -12.61 11.46 0.24
N VAL A 337 -11.31 11.30 0.55
CA VAL A 337 -10.24 11.57 -0.41
C VAL A 337 -10.42 10.62 -1.62
N PRO A 338 -10.47 11.16 -2.86
CA PRO A 338 -10.55 10.32 -4.05
C PRO A 338 -9.35 9.38 -4.13
N ARG A 339 -9.57 8.13 -4.53
CA ARG A 339 -8.55 7.07 -4.56
C ARG A 339 -7.31 7.47 -5.34
N LYS A 340 -7.48 8.14 -6.48
CA LYS A 340 -6.36 8.67 -7.28
C LYS A 340 -5.46 9.61 -6.46
N MET A 341 -6.08 10.54 -5.73
CA MET A 341 -5.36 11.51 -4.90
C MET A 341 -4.73 10.84 -3.69
N MET A 342 -5.43 9.89 -3.06
CA MET A 342 -4.92 9.09 -1.95
C MET A 342 -3.67 8.30 -2.35
N LEU A 343 -3.68 7.65 -3.52
CA LEU A 343 -2.54 6.90 -4.05
C LEU A 343 -1.31 7.79 -4.26
N GLN A 344 -1.50 8.99 -4.81
CA GLN A 344 -0.44 9.98 -4.99
C GLN A 344 0.11 10.46 -3.65
N LEU A 345 -0.77 10.80 -2.71
CA LEU A 345 -0.40 11.24 -1.36
C LEU A 345 0.38 10.17 -0.60
N LEU A 346 -0.12 8.93 -0.57
CA LEU A 346 0.56 7.80 0.08
C LEU A 346 1.90 7.49 -0.59
N SER A 347 1.97 7.51 -1.93
CA SER A 347 3.23 7.29 -2.65
C SER A 347 4.28 8.33 -2.28
N GLY A 348 3.89 9.61 -2.21
CA GLY A 348 4.79 10.68 -1.81
C GLY A 348 5.24 10.55 -0.36
N ILE A 349 4.35 10.20 0.56
CA ILE A 349 4.70 9.94 1.97
C ILE A 349 5.70 8.79 2.08
N VAL A 350 5.42 7.66 1.44
CA VAL A 350 6.31 6.49 1.41
C VAL A 350 7.67 6.85 0.83
N LEU A 351 7.70 7.65 -0.25
CA LEU A 351 8.96 8.14 -0.81
C LEU A 351 9.75 8.98 0.19
N MET A 352 9.09 9.87 0.95
CA MET A 352 9.75 10.65 2.00
C MET A 352 10.31 9.77 3.11
N ILE A 353 9.58 8.73 3.53
CA ILE A 353 10.03 7.76 4.54
C ILE A 353 11.28 7.01 4.03
N MET A 354 11.23 6.44 2.83
CA MET A 354 12.34 5.67 2.24
C MET A 354 13.65 6.48 2.17
N ASN A 355 13.54 7.80 1.99
CA ASN A 355 14.65 8.74 1.86
C ASN A 355 15.01 9.47 3.17
N GLY A 356 14.45 9.08 4.32
CA GLY A 356 14.84 9.63 5.63
C GLY A 356 14.33 11.04 5.92
N ARG A 357 13.35 11.53 5.14
CA ARG A 357 12.76 12.88 5.30
C ARG A 357 11.64 12.93 6.36
N VAL A 358 11.41 11.82 7.07
CA VAL A 358 10.31 11.64 8.03
C VAL A 358 10.85 11.20 9.39
N SER A 359 11.70 12.04 10.00
CA SER A 359 12.26 11.84 11.34
C SER A 359 11.48 12.56 12.44
N ASP A 360 10.68 13.55 12.06
CA ASP A 360 9.97 14.53 12.90
C ASP A 360 8.53 14.11 13.26
N VAL A 361 8.15 12.86 13.01
CA VAL A 361 6.82 12.35 13.40
C VAL A 361 6.68 12.33 14.92
N LYS A 362 5.57 12.89 15.43
CA LYS A 362 5.38 13.16 16.86
C LYS A 362 4.88 11.97 17.66
N GLN A 363 3.89 11.23 17.14
CA GLN A 363 3.28 10.09 17.84
C GLN A 363 2.79 9.02 16.87
N TRP A 364 2.41 7.86 17.40
CA TRP A 364 1.80 6.76 16.66
C TRP A 364 0.51 6.29 17.35
N GLY A 365 -0.63 6.75 16.85
CA GLY A 365 -1.94 6.43 17.40
C GLY A 365 -2.19 7.01 18.78
N LYS A 366 -3.43 6.80 19.27
CA LYS A 366 -3.92 7.37 20.54
C LYS A 366 -3.11 6.93 21.76
N HIS A 367 -2.55 5.71 21.71
CA HIS A 367 -1.84 5.10 22.84
C HIS A 367 -0.32 5.21 22.73
N GLY A 368 0.22 5.76 21.64
CA GLY A 368 1.66 5.97 21.46
C GLY A 368 2.44 4.65 21.34
N ASN A 369 2.43 4.02 20.16
CA ASN A 369 3.28 2.85 19.91
C ASN A 369 4.71 3.30 19.52
N GLU A 370 5.61 3.27 20.50
CA GLU A 370 7.01 3.67 20.31
C GLU A 370 7.76 2.75 19.34
N GLU A 371 7.49 1.44 19.35
CA GLU A 371 8.15 0.46 18.48
C GLU A 371 7.84 0.76 17.00
N ALA A 372 6.57 0.96 16.66
CA ALA A 372 6.15 1.29 15.30
C ALA A 372 6.70 2.65 14.85
N LEU A 373 6.73 3.65 15.76
CA LEU A 373 7.30 4.96 15.48
C LEU A 373 8.81 4.87 15.19
N LEU A 374 9.55 4.11 16.00
CA LEU A 374 10.98 3.86 15.80
C LEU A 374 11.22 3.11 14.49
N ALA A 375 10.46 2.04 14.24
CA ALA A 375 10.58 1.25 13.01
C ALA A 375 10.41 2.11 11.76
N MET A 376 9.37 2.95 11.71
CA MET A 376 9.14 3.88 10.60
C MET A 376 10.33 4.84 10.40
N LYS A 377 10.82 5.47 11.48
CA LYS A 377 11.95 6.41 11.41
C LYS A 377 13.25 5.73 10.96
N LEU A 378 13.43 4.46 11.31
CA LEU A 378 14.59 3.67 10.93
C LEU A 378 14.61 3.28 9.45
N VAL A 379 13.45 3.17 8.78
CA VAL A 379 13.39 2.81 7.35
C VAL A 379 14.25 3.74 6.48
N GLY A 380 14.18 5.03 6.77
CA GLY A 380 14.87 6.08 6.02
C GLY A 380 16.27 6.42 6.53
N LYS A 381 16.68 5.87 7.68
CA LYS A 381 17.97 6.19 8.30
C LYS A 381 19.10 5.71 7.39
N ARG A 382 19.95 6.65 6.96
CA ARG A 382 21.25 6.30 6.35
C ARG A 382 22.13 5.66 7.42
N LEU A 383 22.84 4.61 7.05
CA LEU A 383 23.87 4.02 7.90
C LEU A 383 24.88 5.13 8.27
N SER A 384 25.30 5.19 9.53
CA SER A 384 26.38 6.10 9.94
C SER A 384 27.68 5.78 9.17
N GLY A 385 28.63 6.72 9.10
CA GLY A 385 29.91 6.49 8.42
C GLY A 385 30.63 5.24 8.93
N SER A 386 30.61 4.99 10.24
CA SER A 386 31.19 3.81 10.86
C SER A 386 30.44 2.51 10.51
N GLU A 387 29.11 2.52 10.48
CA GLU A 387 28.29 1.37 10.07
C GLU A 387 28.44 1.05 8.58
N ARG A 388 28.48 2.09 7.72
CA ARG A 388 28.76 1.95 6.28
C ARG A 388 30.11 1.29 6.07
N LYS A 389 31.15 1.81 6.71
CA LYS A 389 32.52 1.29 6.61
C LYS A 389 32.60 -0.16 7.10
N LYS A 390 31.96 -0.50 8.23
CA LYS A 390 31.94 -1.87 8.74
C LYS A 390 31.26 -2.85 7.80
N LYS A 391 30.10 -2.48 7.23
CA LYS A 391 29.39 -3.33 6.25
C LYS A 391 30.17 -3.44 4.94
N LEU A 392 30.76 -2.34 4.47
CA LEU A 392 31.59 -2.34 3.27
C LEU A 392 32.81 -3.26 3.43
N TRP A 393 33.45 -3.28 4.59
CA TRP A 393 34.55 -4.20 4.90
C TRP A 393 34.15 -5.68 4.77
N VAL A 394 32.99 -6.07 5.30
CA VAL A 394 32.48 -7.45 5.16
C VAL A 394 32.30 -7.84 3.69
N LEU A 395 31.79 -6.91 2.86
CA LEU A 395 31.67 -7.15 1.42
C LEU A 395 33.04 -7.27 0.72
N VAL A 396 34.01 -6.44 1.15
CA VAL A 396 35.38 -6.47 0.62
C VAL A 396 36.06 -7.79 0.94
N ASP A 397 35.95 -8.29 2.17
CA ASP A 397 36.52 -9.59 2.58
C ASP A 397 36.05 -10.70 1.64
N GLU A 398 34.72 -10.85 1.50
CA GLU A 398 34.11 -11.85 0.63
C GLU A 398 34.49 -11.68 -0.86
N ALA A 399 34.52 -10.44 -1.36
CA ALA A 399 34.88 -10.17 -2.75
C ALA A 399 36.37 -10.45 -3.03
N ILE A 400 37.27 -10.17 -2.09
CA ILE A 400 38.70 -10.46 -2.23
C ILE A 400 38.94 -11.97 -2.32
N LEU A 401 38.26 -12.75 -1.46
CA LEU A 401 38.34 -14.22 -1.46
C LEU A 401 37.86 -14.80 -2.80
N LYS A 402 36.72 -14.31 -3.32
CA LYS A 402 36.20 -14.72 -4.64
C LYS A 402 37.10 -14.26 -5.79
N MET A 403 37.69 -13.07 -5.69
CA MET A 403 38.57 -12.52 -6.71
C MET A 403 39.88 -13.31 -6.82
N ALA A 404 40.39 -13.81 -5.70
CA ALA A 404 41.62 -14.60 -5.64
C ALA A 404 41.55 -15.91 -6.46
N SER A 405 40.37 -16.49 -6.65
CA SER A 405 40.12 -17.69 -7.47
C SER A 405 39.31 -17.38 -8.74
N TRP A 406 39.12 -16.10 -9.08
CA TRP A 406 38.23 -15.70 -10.17
C TRP A 406 38.82 -15.99 -11.55
N HIS A 407 38.09 -16.78 -12.34
CA HIS A 407 38.46 -17.12 -13.71
C HIS A 407 37.70 -16.27 -14.72
N LYS A 408 38.41 -15.67 -15.67
CA LYS A 408 37.81 -14.84 -16.71
C LYS A 408 36.93 -15.71 -17.64
N PRO A 409 35.60 -15.50 -17.72
CA PRO A 409 34.69 -16.38 -18.45
C PRO A 409 35.07 -16.61 -19.92
N SER A 410 35.62 -15.59 -20.57
CA SER A 410 36.01 -15.66 -21.99
C SER A 410 37.24 -16.53 -22.26
N THR A 411 38.09 -16.77 -21.26
CA THR A 411 39.36 -17.49 -21.45
C THR A 411 39.53 -18.69 -20.53
N GLY A 412 38.71 -18.82 -19.48
CA GLY A 412 38.84 -19.87 -18.48
C GLY A 412 40.12 -19.80 -17.65
N ASN A 413 40.94 -18.75 -17.79
CA ASN A 413 42.15 -18.56 -16.99
C ASN A 413 41.86 -17.67 -15.80
N LEU A 414 42.66 -17.83 -14.74
CA LEU A 414 42.68 -16.92 -13.62
C LEU A 414 42.87 -15.46 -14.08
N LEU A 415 42.07 -14.55 -13.54
CA LEU A 415 42.10 -13.14 -13.94
C LEU A 415 43.29 -12.40 -13.31
N ILE A 416 43.58 -12.63 -12.03
CA ILE A 416 44.75 -12.09 -11.35
C ILE A 416 45.90 -13.11 -11.47
N LYS A 417 46.79 -12.90 -12.44
CA LYS A 417 47.87 -13.85 -12.76
C LYS A 417 49.20 -13.45 -12.13
N ASN A 418 49.41 -12.15 -11.96
CA ASN A 418 50.66 -11.59 -11.44
C ASN A 418 50.40 -10.80 -10.16
N GLN A 419 51.44 -10.64 -9.35
CA GLN A 419 51.36 -9.84 -8.11
C GLN A 419 50.93 -8.40 -8.38
N SER A 420 51.33 -7.81 -9.51
CA SER A 420 50.94 -6.47 -9.93
C SER A 420 49.48 -6.34 -10.38
N ASP A 421 48.78 -7.45 -10.64
CA ASP A 421 47.37 -7.44 -11.06
C ASP A 421 46.42 -7.11 -9.90
N TRP A 422 46.90 -7.08 -8.65
CA TRP A 422 46.12 -6.57 -7.52
C TRP A 422 46.02 -5.04 -7.49
N TYR A 423 46.81 -4.33 -8.29
CA TYR A 423 46.83 -2.86 -8.30
C TYR A 423 45.47 -2.20 -8.58
N PRO A 424 44.66 -2.65 -9.56
CA PRO A 424 43.33 -2.09 -9.80
C PRO A 424 42.38 -2.25 -8.61
N VAL A 425 42.44 -3.39 -7.92
CA VAL A 425 41.63 -3.65 -6.71
C VAL A 425 42.06 -2.71 -5.58
N PHE A 426 43.37 -2.62 -5.32
CA PHE A 426 43.91 -1.67 -4.35
C PHE A 426 43.46 -0.23 -4.65
N ARG A 427 43.55 0.20 -5.91
CA ARG A 427 43.12 1.54 -6.33
C ARG A 427 41.65 1.78 -6.06
N MET A 428 40.79 0.83 -6.40
CA MET A 428 39.35 0.99 -6.19
C MET A 428 38.99 1.05 -4.70
N LEU A 429 39.63 0.24 -3.85
CA LEU A 429 39.42 0.29 -2.40
C LEU A 429 39.90 1.64 -1.81
N ASN A 430 40.99 2.18 -2.34
CA ASN A 430 41.46 3.50 -1.96
C ASN A 430 40.50 4.62 -2.42
N ASP A 431 39.98 4.54 -3.64
CA ASP A 431 38.97 5.48 -4.16
C ASP A 431 37.65 5.40 -3.37
N TRP A 432 37.38 4.27 -2.70
CA TRP A 432 36.25 4.06 -1.78
C TRP A 432 36.56 4.39 -0.31
N GLY A 433 37.71 5.00 0.00
CA GLY A 433 38.08 5.40 1.36
C GLY A 433 38.28 4.24 2.35
N ILE A 434 38.49 3.01 1.85
CA ILE A 434 38.80 1.84 2.68
C ILE A 434 40.24 1.92 3.21
N TYR A 435 41.15 2.32 2.33
CA TYR A 435 42.55 2.57 2.61
C TYR A 435 42.86 4.06 2.45
N ASN A 436 43.84 4.57 3.18
CA ASN A 436 44.38 5.90 2.94
C ASN A 436 45.39 5.81 1.78
N SER A 437 45.54 6.89 1.01
CA SER A 437 46.27 6.94 -0.28
C SER A 437 47.72 6.44 -0.25
N ASP A 438 48.34 6.30 0.93
CA ASP A 438 49.71 5.84 1.11
C ASP A 438 49.84 4.38 1.61
N SER A 439 48.74 3.66 1.88
CA SER A 439 48.78 2.39 2.60
C SER A 439 48.87 1.14 1.72
N GLN A 440 49.71 1.16 0.67
CA GLN A 440 50.00 -0.04 -0.14
C GLN A 440 50.45 -1.22 0.73
N THR A 441 51.25 -0.95 1.76
CA THR A 441 51.69 -1.97 2.73
C THR A 441 50.51 -2.59 3.47
N ALA A 442 49.58 -1.76 3.95
CA ALA A 442 48.42 -2.25 4.71
C ALA A 442 47.51 -3.14 3.86
N PHE A 443 47.33 -2.81 2.56
CA PHE A 443 46.60 -3.67 1.65
C PHE A 443 47.32 -5.02 1.41
N CYS A 444 48.65 -5.00 1.23
CA CYS A 444 49.42 -6.24 1.07
C CYS A 444 49.33 -7.13 2.33
N ASP A 445 49.48 -6.55 3.52
CA ASP A 445 49.40 -7.27 4.80
C ASP A 445 47.99 -7.84 5.02
N TYR A 446 46.95 -7.07 4.68
CA TYR A 446 45.56 -7.50 4.70
C TYR A 446 45.33 -8.69 3.76
N LEU A 447 45.80 -8.59 2.51
CA LEU A 447 45.66 -9.64 1.52
C LEU A 447 46.36 -10.93 1.97
N GLU A 448 47.57 -10.82 2.53
CA GLU A 448 48.31 -11.96 3.08
C GLU A 448 47.53 -12.65 4.20
N LYS A 449 46.93 -11.87 5.11
CA LYS A 449 46.07 -12.41 6.18
C LYS A 449 44.83 -13.11 5.64
N GLN A 450 44.13 -12.54 4.66
CA GLN A 450 42.96 -13.19 4.03
C GLN A 450 43.34 -14.55 3.39
N TYR A 451 44.56 -14.65 2.85
CA TYR A 451 45.10 -15.90 2.30
C TYR A 451 45.51 -16.95 3.34
N GLU A 452 45.72 -16.57 4.59
CA GLU A 452 45.90 -17.53 5.69
C GLU A 452 44.57 -18.20 6.07
N GLU A 453 43.46 -17.47 5.92
CA GLU A 453 42.10 -17.93 6.27
C GLU A 453 41.42 -18.71 5.11
N LEU A 454 41.97 -18.65 3.90
CA LEU A 454 41.48 -19.39 2.73
C LEU A 454 41.74 -20.91 2.84
N ASP A 455 40.70 -21.72 2.60
CA ASP A 455 40.88 -23.15 2.32
C ASP A 455 41.50 -23.31 0.94
N LYS A 456 42.77 -23.74 0.92
CA LYS A 456 43.62 -23.70 -0.29
C LYS A 456 43.29 -24.78 -1.32
N GLY A 457 42.35 -25.68 -1.02
CA GLY A 457 41.73 -26.60 -1.98
C GLY A 457 42.68 -27.22 -3.03
N SER A 458 42.15 -27.49 -4.23
CA SER A 458 42.93 -27.87 -5.42
C SER A 458 42.93 -26.82 -6.52
N ASP A 459 42.29 -25.67 -6.28
CA ASP A 459 42.04 -24.64 -7.29
C ASP A 459 43.24 -23.69 -7.44
N GLU A 460 43.45 -23.18 -8.66
CA GLU A 460 44.50 -22.21 -8.94
C GLU A 460 44.18 -20.85 -8.28
N LEU A 461 45.06 -20.39 -7.39
CA LEU A 461 44.89 -19.14 -6.64
C LEU A 461 45.84 -18.05 -7.13
N ALA A 462 45.37 -16.81 -7.08
CA ALA A 462 46.16 -15.64 -7.44
C ALA A 462 47.34 -15.44 -6.49
N PRO A 463 48.48 -14.89 -6.94
CA PRO A 463 49.61 -14.66 -6.06
C PRO A 463 49.37 -13.44 -5.15
N CYS A 464 49.77 -13.52 -3.88
CA CYS A 464 49.82 -12.35 -3.00
C CYS A 464 50.84 -11.32 -3.50
N CYS A 465 50.51 -10.03 -3.38
CA CYS A 465 51.37 -8.93 -3.81
C CYS A 465 52.19 -8.33 -2.67
N LYS A 466 53.33 -7.74 -3.01
CA LYS A 466 54.12 -6.89 -2.10
C LYS A 466 54.02 -5.45 -2.55
N ARG A 467 54.31 -4.51 -1.64
CA ARG A 467 54.32 -3.06 -1.92
C ARG A 467 55.06 -2.71 -3.22
N LYS A 468 56.23 -3.31 -3.47
CA LYS A 468 57.04 -3.04 -4.67
C LYS A 468 56.29 -3.40 -5.96
N ASP A 469 55.47 -4.43 -5.95
CA ASP A 469 54.71 -4.88 -7.12
C ASP A 469 53.63 -3.85 -7.46
N LEU A 470 52.94 -3.31 -6.46
CA LEU A 470 51.94 -2.25 -6.62
C LEU A 470 52.58 -0.92 -7.04
N THR A 471 53.71 -0.55 -6.43
CA THR A 471 54.46 0.67 -6.82
C THR A 471 54.93 0.60 -8.28
N GLN A 472 55.36 -0.58 -8.76
CA GLN A 472 55.77 -0.75 -10.16
C GLN A 472 54.58 -0.88 -11.13
N ALA A 473 53.43 -1.31 -10.64
CA ALA A 473 52.18 -1.40 -11.40
C ALA A 473 51.58 -0.02 -11.70
N ALA A 474 51.80 0.94 -10.81
CA ALA A 474 51.34 2.32 -10.92
C ALA A 474 51.73 3.00 -12.24
N ALA A 475 50.85 3.87 -12.71
CA ALA A 475 51.10 4.73 -13.85
C ALA A 475 50.31 6.03 -13.67
N PRO A 476 50.80 7.18 -14.18
CA PRO A 476 50.12 8.47 -14.00
C PRO A 476 48.65 8.48 -14.44
N MET A 477 48.29 7.66 -15.42
CA MET A 477 46.89 7.48 -15.86
C MET A 477 46.00 6.91 -14.77
N PHE A 478 46.47 5.89 -14.06
CA PHE A 478 45.70 5.15 -13.06
C PHE A 478 45.72 5.83 -11.68
N GLU A 479 46.63 6.77 -11.45
CA GLU A 479 46.70 7.55 -10.21
C GLU A 479 45.82 8.80 -10.26
N ARG A 480 45.63 9.38 -11.45
CA ARG A 480 44.92 10.66 -11.64
C ARG A 480 43.41 10.53 -11.87
N HIS A 481 42.93 9.31 -12.00
CA HIS A 481 41.54 9.01 -12.32
C HIS A 481 41.05 7.85 -11.47
N ASP A 482 39.80 7.94 -11.01
CA ASP A 482 39.16 6.88 -10.23
C ASP A 482 39.11 5.59 -11.06
N ALA A 483 39.31 4.45 -10.41
CA ALA A 483 39.37 3.13 -11.04
C ALA A 483 38.13 2.83 -11.90
N LEU A 484 36.96 3.25 -11.41
CA LEU A 484 35.67 3.09 -12.09
C LEU A 484 35.52 3.96 -13.36
N GLU A 485 36.35 4.99 -13.53
CA GLU A 485 36.33 5.85 -14.72
C GLU A 485 37.31 5.41 -15.80
N TRP A 486 38.22 4.48 -15.51
CA TRP A 486 39.27 4.08 -16.45
C TRP A 486 38.71 3.61 -17.79
N GLY A 487 37.60 2.87 -17.82
CA GLY A 487 36.95 2.40 -19.05
C GLY A 487 36.47 3.52 -19.99
N ARG A 488 36.39 4.77 -19.53
CA ARG A 488 36.05 5.96 -20.34
C ARG A 488 37.28 6.67 -20.92
N LEU A 489 38.49 6.26 -20.51
CA LEU A 489 39.74 6.84 -20.95
C LEU A 489 40.29 6.13 -22.19
N HIS A 490 41.21 6.79 -22.89
CA HIS A 490 41.86 6.23 -24.07
C HIS A 490 43.37 6.00 -23.81
N PRO A 491 43.87 4.75 -23.79
CA PRO A 491 45.23 4.42 -23.32
C PRO A 491 46.34 5.08 -24.13
N LYS A 492 46.15 5.27 -25.44
CA LYS A 492 47.13 5.97 -26.30
C LYS A 492 47.41 7.42 -25.88
N LYS A 493 46.47 8.10 -25.22
CA LYS A 493 46.69 9.49 -24.75
C LYS A 493 47.65 9.56 -23.56
N TRP A 494 47.90 8.41 -22.91
CA TRP A 494 48.65 8.31 -21.67
C TRP A 494 49.90 7.40 -21.78
N ASN A 495 50.27 7.01 -23.01
CA ASN A 495 51.38 6.09 -23.28
C ASN A 495 51.31 4.75 -22.51
N VAL A 496 50.11 4.28 -22.19
CA VAL A 496 49.89 2.96 -21.57
C VAL A 496 49.61 1.93 -22.67
N ARG A 497 50.19 0.73 -22.56
CA ARG A 497 49.91 -0.36 -23.49
C ARG A 497 48.44 -0.78 -23.39
N SER A 498 47.76 -0.94 -24.53
CA SER A 498 46.33 -1.26 -24.57
C SER A 498 45.97 -2.58 -23.89
N ASP A 499 46.86 -3.58 -23.93
CA ASP A 499 46.66 -4.87 -23.27
C ASP A 499 46.66 -4.75 -21.75
N LYS A 500 47.62 -4.01 -21.17
CA LYS A 500 47.66 -3.68 -19.74
C LYS A 500 46.41 -2.90 -19.31
N PHE A 501 46.02 -1.90 -20.10
CA PHE A 501 44.84 -1.07 -19.81
C PHE A 501 43.55 -1.89 -19.80
N ASN A 502 43.31 -2.70 -20.83
CA ASN A 502 42.12 -3.54 -20.90
C ASN A 502 42.08 -4.57 -19.76
N HIS A 503 43.23 -5.18 -19.46
CA HIS A 503 43.34 -6.13 -18.34
C HIS A 503 42.98 -5.48 -17.00
N TYR A 504 43.43 -4.25 -16.75
CA TYR A 504 43.08 -3.53 -15.53
C TYR A 504 41.59 -3.17 -15.48
N CYS A 505 40.98 -2.79 -16.60
CA CYS A 505 39.54 -2.55 -16.66
C CYS A 505 38.75 -3.85 -16.39
N ASP A 506 39.19 -4.99 -16.96
CA ASP A 506 38.56 -6.29 -16.71
C ASP A 506 38.59 -6.65 -15.21
N ILE A 507 39.68 -6.35 -14.52
CA ILE A 507 39.84 -6.58 -13.06
C ILE A 507 38.89 -5.68 -12.26
N VAL A 508 38.80 -4.39 -12.60
CA VAL A 508 37.87 -3.44 -11.96
C VAL A 508 36.43 -3.91 -12.13
N ASP A 509 36.03 -4.28 -13.35
CA ASP A 509 34.67 -4.71 -13.66
C ASP A 509 34.32 -6.00 -12.93
N ALA A 510 35.24 -6.98 -12.90
CA ALA A 510 35.06 -8.24 -12.19
C ALA A 510 34.91 -8.03 -10.67
N PHE A 511 35.79 -7.24 -10.05
CA PHE A 511 35.71 -7.00 -8.61
C PHE A 511 34.47 -6.17 -8.24
N LYS A 512 34.12 -5.15 -9.03
CA LYS A 512 32.88 -4.39 -8.81
C LYS A 512 31.66 -5.29 -8.87
N LYS A 513 31.61 -6.21 -9.85
CA LYS A 513 30.53 -7.18 -9.98
C LYS A 513 30.44 -8.08 -8.75
N LEU A 514 31.56 -8.61 -8.26
CA LEU A 514 31.60 -9.43 -7.04
C LEU A 514 31.09 -8.67 -5.81
N MET A 515 31.49 -7.40 -5.65
CA MET A 515 31.01 -6.53 -4.59
C MET A 515 29.48 -6.32 -4.66
N GLN A 516 28.93 -6.12 -5.87
CA GLN A 516 27.49 -5.94 -6.08
C GLN A 516 26.72 -7.24 -5.79
N GLU A 517 27.23 -8.39 -6.24
CA GLU A 517 26.64 -9.70 -5.95
C GLU A 517 26.60 -9.98 -4.45
N GLN A 518 27.70 -9.67 -3.73
CA GLN A 518 27.75 -9.85 -2.28
C GLN A 518 26.82 -8.88 -1.55
N ALA A 519 26.75 -7.61 -1.99
CA ALA A 519 25.83 -6.64 -1.42
C ALA A 519 24.38 -7.12 -1.55
N LEU A 520 24.01 -7.69 -2.70
CA LEU A 520 22.67 -8.26 -2.92
C LEU A 520 22.36 -9.41 -1.96
N LEU A 521 23.33 -10.30 -1.69
CA LEU A 521 23.16 -11.42 -0.75
C LEU A 521 22.88 -10.93 0.67
N GLU A 522 23.49 -9.82 1.07
CA GLU A 522 23.28 -9.17 2.38
C GLU A 522 22.08 -8.19 2.39
N HIS A 523 21.30 -8.14 1.30
CA HIS A 523 20.19 -7.20 1.11
C HIS A 523 20.61 -5.72 1.24
N LEU A 524 21.81 -5.39 0.74
CA LEU A 524 22.40 -4.05 0.72
C LEU A 524 22.50 -3.53 -0.73
N ILE A 525 22.52 -2.20 -0.87
CA ILE A 525 22.87 -1.50 -2.11
C ILE A 525 24.29 -0.99 -1.95
N LEU A 526 25.22 -1.45 -2.82
CA LEU A 526 26.64 -1.11 -2.70
C LEU A 526 26.85 0.41 -2.75
N GLU A 527 26.14 1.10 -3.65
CA GLU A 527 26.23 2.55 -3.83
C GLU A 527 25.80 3.34 -2.59
N ASP A 528 24.96 2.78 -1.71
CA ASP A 528 24.57 3.42 -0.44
C ASP A 528 25.64 3.25 0.65
N LEU A 529 26.61 2.35 0.46
CA LEU A 529 27.73 2.11 1.36
C LEU A 529 28.99 2.89 0.98
N LEU A 530 29.14 3.23 -0.31
CA LEU A 530 30.29 3.96 -0.81
C LEU A 530 30.27 5.42 -0.32
N PRO A 531 31.43 6.00 0.02
CA PRO A 531 31.50 7.41 0.38
C PRO A 531 31.05 8.28 -0.79
N SER A 532 30.18 9.26 -0.52
CA SER A 532 29.85 10.31 -1.47
C SER A 532 30.73 11.54 -1.22
N LYS A 533 31.00 12.35 -2.24
CA LYS A 533 31.73 13.63 -2.10
C LYS A 533 31.07 14.63 -1.15
N LYS A 534 29.86 14.36 -0.66
CA LYS A 534 29.15 15.16 0.36
C LYS A 534 29.36 14.64 1.79
N ASP A 535 29.73 13.37 1.95
CA ASP A 535 29.95 12.79 3.28
C ASP A 535 31.26 13.32 3.91
N GLU A 536 32.19 13.88 3.11
CA GLU A 536 33.40 14.54 3.62
C GLU A 536 33.11 15.87 4.35
N GLU A 537 31.95 16.51 4.13
CA GLU A 537 31.58 17.76 4.85
C GLU A 537 30.89 17.49 6.20
N ASP A 538 30.29 16.31 6.40
CA ASP A 538 29.54 15.98 7.63
C ASP A 538 30.44 15.34 8.72
N ASP A 539 31.62 14.81 8.36
CA ASP A 539 32.57 14.20 9.32
C ASP A 539 33.45 15.26 10.04
N ASP A 540 33.57 16.48 9.51
CA ASP A 540 34.32 17.59 10.14
C ASP A 540 33.61 18.16 11.39
N ASP A 541 32.31 17.89 11.57
CA ASP A 541 31.51 18.40 12.71
C ASP A 541 31.57 17.51 13.96
N PHE A 542 32.24 16.34 13.92
CA PHE A 542 32.30 15.38 15.03
C PHE A 542 33.68 15.22 15.69
N GLU A 543 34.72 15.94 15.25
CA GLU A 543 36.06 15.90 15.88
C GLU A 543 36.32 16.99 16.95
N GLU A 544 35.30 17.71 17.42
CA GLU A 544 35.42 18.61 18.59
C GLU A 544 34.47 18.20 19.73
N GLU A 545 34.72 17.09 20.42
CA GLU A 545 34.40 16.94 21.85
C GLU A 545 34.97 15.63 22.43
N GLU A 546 36.26 15.60 22.71
CA GLU A 546 36.81 14.77 23.80
C GLU A 546 38.12 15.38 24.33
N TYR A 547 38.02 16.08 25.47
CA TYR A 547 39.12 16.33 26.42
C TYR A 547 38.71 15.82 27.80
#